data_AF-A0A8S4QTN5-F1
#
_entry.id   AF-A0A8S4QTN5-F1
#
_cell.length_a   1.000
_cell.length_b   1.000
_cell.length_c   1.000
_cell.angle_alpha   90.00
_cell.angle_beta   90.00
_cell.angle_gamma   90.00
#
_symmetry.space_group_name_H-M   'P 1'
#
loop_
_entity.id
_entity.type
_entity.pdbx_description
1 polymer ?
#
loop_
_entity_poly.entity_id
_entity_poly.type
_entity_poly.pdbx_seq_one_letter_code
_entity_poly.pdbx_strand_id
1 'polypeptide(L)'
;MLNINPKKLFANISDVLNASLCFWNVTFLPMILKAVEHQRPFNTDLMYEGFSRFNNILSPYELYLMEQNNILEYYKSKKKDPEFSLYLSWCYNHRDSNRLHLNDFLAKPLQRLTRYSLLLKRIRDHTPAPESIMLKGM
;
A
#
# COMPACT_ATOMS: atom_id res chain seq x y z
N MET A 1 24.59 20.75 -3.14
CA MET A 1 24.23 19.52 -2.39
C MET A 1 22.90 19.82 -1.75
N LEU A 2 21.86 19.10 -2.15
CA LEU A 2 20.49 19.35 -1.69
C LEU A 2 20.41 19.34 -0.15
N ASN A 3 20.01 20.48 0.43
CA ASN A 3 19.80 20.59 1.88
C ASN A 3 18.44 20.00 2.28
N ILE A 4 18.33 18.67 2.20
CA ILE A 4 17.12 17.89 2.48
C ILE A 4 17.41 16.89 3.60
N ASN A 5 16.48 16.77 4.53
CA ASN A 5 16.47 15.76 5.58
C ASN A 5 15.49 14.65 5.17
N PRO A 6 15.98 13.46 4.77
CA PRO A 6 15.12 12.37 4.32
C PRO A 6 14.12 11.90 5.39
N LYS A 7 14.51 11.92 6.68
CA LYS A 7 13.62 11.52 7.78
C LYS A 7 12.41 12.43 7.89
N LYS A 8 12.57 13.74 7.67
CA LYS A 8 11.45 14.70 7.66
C LYS A 8 10.57 14.59 6.41
N LEU A 9 11.15 14.18 5.29
CA LEU A 9 10.43 14.07 4.02
C LEU A 9 9.68 12.73 3.87
N PHE A 10 10.18 11.67 4.49
CA PHE A 10 9.67 10.31 4.29
C PHE A 10 9.26 9.60 5.58
N ALA A 11 9.47 10.21 6.76
CA ALA A 11 9.18 9.61 8.06
C ALA A 11 9.70 8.16 8.15
N ASN A 12 8.82 7.21 8.44
CA ASN A 12 9.09 5.79 8.56
C ASN A 12 8.70 4.98 7.30
N ILE A 13 8.81 5.56 6.09
CA ILE A 13 8.39 4.89 4.84
C ILE A 13 9.00 3.50 4.64
N SER A 14 10.22 3.27 5.13
CA SER A 14 10.87 1.95 5.07
C SER A 14 10.11 0.91 5.88
N ASP A 15 9.57 1.28 7.04
CA ASP A 15 8.77 0.39 7.88
C ASP A 15 7.41 0.13 7.24
N VAL A 16 6.83 1.14 6.59
CA VAL A 16 5.60 1.00 5.77
C VAL A 16 5.83 0.01 4.62
N LEU A 17 6.99 0.07 3.95
CA LEU A 17 7.38 -0.88 2.91
C LEU A 17 7.51 -2.30 3.49
N ASN A 18 8.21 -2.46 4.62
CA ASN A 18 8.37 -3.78 5.26
C ASN A 18 7.03 -4.38 5.69
N ALA A 19 6.15 -3.58 6.30
CA ALA A 19 4.78 -3.98 6.62
C ALA A 19 4.01 -4.42 5.36
N SER A 20 4.17 -3.67 4.26
CA SER A 20 3.53 -3.99 2.98
C SER A 20 3.96 -5.33 2.40
N LEU A 21 5.26 -5.63 2.46
CA LEU A 21 5.85 -6.86 1.96
C LEU A 21 5.45 -8.04 2.85
N CYS A 22 5.49 -7.86 4.16
CA CYS A 22 4.99 -8.84 5.12
C CYS A 22 3.52 -9.18 4.85
N PHE A 23 2.66 -8.16 4.73
CA PHE A 23 1.25 -8.37 4.43
C PHE A 23 1.04 -9.04 3.08
N TRP A 24 1.82 -8.72 2.06
CA TRP A 24 1.76 -9.41 0.76
C TRP A 24 2.08 -10.91 0.89
N ASN A 25 3.16 -11.24 1.58
CA ASN A 25 3.66 -12.60 1.73
C ASN A 25 2.72 -13.49 2.57
N VAL A 26 2.07 -12.93 3.58
CA VAL A 26 1.14 -13.69 4.45
C VAL A 26 -0.26 -13.76 3.84
N THR A 27 -0.70 -12.74 3.11
CA THR A 27 -2.10 -12.65 2.64
C THR A 27 -2.30 -13.13 1.21
N PHE A 28 -1.55 -12.58 0.26
CA PHE A 28 -1.87 -12.73 -1.17
C PHE A 28 -0.99 -13.76 -1.86
N LEU A 29 0.30 -13.82 -1.51
CA LEU A 29 1.23 -14.75 -2.14
C LEU A 29 0.78 -16.21 -2.03
N PRO A 30 0.34 -16.73 -0.86
CA PRO A 30 -0.07 -18.13 -0.74
C PRO A 30 -1.32 -18.46 -1.57
N MET A 31 -2.26 -17.51 -1.66
CA MET A 31 -3.47 -17.63 -2.48
C MET A 31 -3.11 -17.72 -3.97
N ILE A 32 -2.21 -16.85 -4.45
CA ILE A 32 -1.79 -16.82 -5.85
C ILE A 32 -1.03 -18.09 -6.21
N LEU A 33 -0.06 -18.51 -5.38
CA LEU A 33 0.74 -19.71 -5.63
C LEU A 33 -0.15 -20.96 -5.75
N LYS A 34 -1.09 -21.16 -4.82
CA LYS A 34 -2.02 -22.30 -4.88
C LYS A 34 -2.96 -22.26 -6.08
N ALA A 35 -3.43 -21.07 -6.48
CA ALA A 35 -4.26 -20.92 -7.66
C ALA A 35 -3.51 -21.30 -8.95
N VAL A 36 -2.26 -20.85 -9.07
CA VAL A 36 -1.39 -21.18 -10.21
C VAL A 36 -1.02 -22.66 -10.23
N GLU A 37 -0.60 -23.21 -9.09
CA GLU A 37 -0.19 -24.62 -8.96
C GLU A 37 -1.32 -25.58 -9.34
N HIS A 38 -2.53 -25.32 -8.86
CA HIS A 38 -3.67 -26.22 -9.09
C HIS A 38 -4.54 -25.84 -10.29
N GLN A 39 -4.21 -24.75 -11.00
CA GLN A 39 -5.01 -24.19 -12.10
C GLN A 39 -6.48 -23.98 -11.68
N ARG A 40 -6.69 -23.45 -10.48
CA ARG A 40 -8.02 -23.20 -9.89
C ARG A 40 -8.23 -21.70 -9.67
N PRO A 41 -9.48 -21.24 -9.55
CA PRO A 41 -9.78 -19.88 -9.11
C PRO A 41 -9.12 -19.56 -7.75
N PHE A 42 -8.91 -18.27 -7.48
CA PHE A 42 -8.37 -17.82 -6.20
C PHE A 42 -9.25 -18.28 -5.03
N ASN A 43 -8.64 -18.91 -4.04
CA ASN A 43 -9.29 -19.24 -2.77
C ASN A 43 -9.02 -18.15 -1.74
N THR A 44 -10.02 -17.32 -1.46
CA THR A 44 -9.94 -16.19 -0.53
C THR A 44 -9.79 -16.60 0.92
N ASP A 45 -10.10 -17.85 1.30
CA ASP A 45 -9.92 -18.35 2.67
C ASP A 45 -8.44 -18.33 3.07
N LEU A 46 -7.55 -18.48 2.09
CA LEU A 46 -6.09 -18.41 2.29
C LEU A 46 -5.61 -17.01 2.70
N MET A 47 -6.46 -15.97 2.53
CA MET A 47 -6.14 -14.60 2.94
C MET A 47 -6.46 -14.37 4.44
N TYR A 48 -7.15 -15.30 5.11
CA TYR A 48 -7.61 -15.14 6.49
C TYR A 48 -6.48 -14.86 7.48
N GLU A 49 -5.35 -15.57 7.38
CA GLU A 49 -4.23 -15.37 8.30
C GLU A 49 -3.72 -13.92 8.23
N GLY A 50 -3.56 -13.40 7.03
CA GLY A 50 -3.10 -12.03 6.82
C GLY A 50 -4.07 -10.98 7.34
N PHE A 51 -5.37 -11.12 7.03
CA PHE A 51 -6.38 -10.17 7.49
C PHE A 51 -6.70 -10.27 8.98
N SER A 52 -6.58 -11.44 9.61
CA SER A 52 -6.72 -11.55 11.07
C SER A 52 -5.60 -10.83 11.83
N ARG A 53 -4.43 -10.67 11.20
CA ARG A 53 -3.26 -9.95 11.73
C ARG A 53 -3.12 -8.53 11.18
N PHE A 54 -4.12 -8.03 10.46
CA PHE A 54 -4.05 -6.78 9.69
C PHE A 54 -3.58 -5.58 10.52
N ASN A 55 -4.21 -5.35 11.68
CA ASN A 55 -3.87 -4.21 12.56
C ASN A 55 -2.43 -4.30 13.08
N ASN A 56 -1.96 -5.52 13.39
CA ASN A 56 -0.60 -5.72 13.88
C ASN A 56 0.41 -5.46 12.76
N ILE A 57 0.23 -6.10 11.59
CA ILE A 57 1.16 -6.02 10.45
C ILE A 57 1.23 -4.60 9.90
N LEU A 58 0.08 -3.90 9.79
CA LEU A 58 0.03 -2.55 9.21
C LEU A 58 0.18 -1.41 10.24
N SER A 59 0.47 -1.70 11.52
CA SER A 59 0.74 -0.65 12.51
C SER A 59 1.77 0.42 12.09
N PRO A 60 2.82 0.14 11.27
CA PRO A 60 3.71 1.20 10.79
C PRO A 60 3.04 2.25 9.90
N TYR A 61 1.90 1.92 9.26
CA TYR A 61 1.11 2.90 8.52
C TYR A 61 0.51 3.95 9.46
N GLU A 62 0.08 3.58 10.67
CA GLU A 62 -0.50 4.53 11.63
C GLU A 62 0.51 5.61 11.99
N LEU A 63 1.75 5.22 12.28
CA LEU A 63 2.85 6.15 12.55
C LEU A 63 3.12 7.08 11.36
N TYR A 64 3.15 6.53 10.15
CA TYR A 64 3.33 7.33 8.94
C TYR A 64 2.21 8.36 8.75
N LEU A 65 0.96 7.95 9.00
CA LEU A 65 -0.21 8.81 8.86
C LEU A 65 -0.27 9.90 9.93
N MET A 66 0.20 9.63 11.15
CA MET A 66 0.36 10.65 12.20
C MET A 66 1.36 11.73 11.79
N GLU A 67 2.44 11.35 11.09
CA GLU A 67 3.47 12.28 10.60
C GLU A 67 3.12 12.96 9.26
N GLN A 68 1.99 12.61 8.63
CA GLN A 68 1.66 13.07 7.27
C GLN A 68 1.65 14.60 7.15
N ASN A 69 1.12 15.32 8.14
CA ASN A 69 1.09 16.78 8.12
C ASN A 69 2.52 17.36 8.17
N ASN A 70 3.37 16.83 9.05
CA ASN A 70 4.77 17.25 9.19
C ASN A 70 5.55 17.03 7.89
N ILE A 71 5.33 15.87 7.24
CA ILE A 71 5.91 15.53 5.93
C ILE A 71 5.50 16.56 4.86
N LEU A 72 4.20 16.87 4.78
CA LEU A 72 3.66 17.79 3.77
C LEU A 72 4.11 19.23 4.01
N GLU A 73 4.17 19.68 5.26
CA GLU A 73 4.72 20.99 5.61
C GLU A 73 6.20 21.10 5.26
N TYR A 74 6.99 20.08 5.63
CA TYR A 74 8.40 20.03 5.29
C TYR A 74 8.62 20.05 3.77
N TYR A 75 7.89 19.22 3.02
CA TYR A 75 7.91 19.21 1.56
C TYR A 75 7.56 20.58 0.97
N LYS A 76 6.48 21.23 1.41
CA LYS A 76 6.08 22.56 0.94
C LYS A 76 7.16 23.61 1.23
N SER A 77 7.80 23.54 2.39
CA SER A 77 8.89 24.46 2.75
C SER A 77 10.10 24.29 1.83
N LYS A 78 10.48 23.03 1.54
CA LYS A 78 11.63 22.70 0.70
C LYS A 78 11.37 22.91 -0.77
N LYS A 79 10.14 22.79 -1.24
CA LYS A 79 9.78 23.09 -2.63
C LYS A 79 10.07 24.54 -3.02
N LYS A 80 10.16 25.47 -2.07
CA LYS A 80 10.55 26.87 -2.34
C LYS A 80 12.04 27.03 -2.67
N ASP A 81 12.86 26.03 -2.32
CA ASP A 81 14.28 26.00 -2.65
C ASP A 81 14.48 25.70 -4.16
N PRO A 82 15.20 26.56 -4.91
CA PRO A 82 15.40 26.36 -6.34
C PRO A 82 16.17 25.09 -6.71
N GLU A 83 17.18 24.69 -5.92
CA GLU A 83 17.99 23.49 -6.17
C GLU A 83 17.11 22.24 -6.03
N PHE A 84 16.28 22.19 -4.97
CA PHE A 84 15.34 21.09 -4.78
C PHE A 84 14.22 21.06 -5.82
N SER A 85 13.68 22.21 -6.20
CA SER A 85 12.67 22.28 -7.27
C SER A 85 13.21 21.82 -8.62
N LEU A 86 14.44 22.20 -8.96
CA LEU A 86 15.11 21.74 -10.18
C LEU A 86 15.33 20.23 -10.15
N TYR A 87 15.81 19.70 -9.01
CA TYR A 87 15.97 18.25 -8.82
C TYR A 87 14.65 17.50 -9.00
N LEU A 88 13.56 17.99 -8.38
CA LEU A 88 12.24 17.38 -8.55
C LEU A 88 11.77 17.42 -10.00
N SER A 89 11.99 18.52 -10.72
CA SER A 89 11.66 18.62 -12.15
C SER A 89 12.45 17.60 -12.98
N TRP A 90 13.73 17.43 -12.70
CA TRP A 90 14.56 16.40 -13.34
C TRP A 90 14.02 14.99 -13.07
N CYS A 91 13.61 14.69 -11.82
CA CYS A 91 12.98 13.43 -11.47
C CYS A 91 11.65 13.23 -12.23
N TYR A 92 10.79 14.24 -12.31
CA TYR A 92 9.48 14.11 -12.96
C TYR A 92 9.56 13.89 -14.47
N ASN A 93 10.66 14.32 -15.10
CA ASN A 93 10.91 14.10 -16.52
C ASN A 93 11.44 12.67 -16.82
N HIS A 94 11.80 11.89 -15.80
CA HIS A 94 12.15 10.48 -15.98
C HIS A 94 10.89 9.63 -16.21
N ARG A 95 11.00 8.65 -17.12
CA ARG A 95 9.87 7.77 -17.49
C ARG A 95 9.31 7.00 -16.29
N ASP A 96 10.18 6.62 -15.35
CA ASP A 96 9.80 5.83 -14.17
C ASP A 96 8.93 6.60 -13.16
N SER A 97 8.90 7.94 -13.24
CA SER A 97 8.05 8.77 -12.41
C SER A 97 6.56 8.64 -12.74
N ASN A 98 6.20 8.00 -13.87
CA ASN A 98 4.80 7.77 -14.27
C ASN A 98 3.93 9.05 -14.26
N ARG A 99 4.54 10.22 -14.54
CA ARG A 99 3.90 11.55 -14.46
C ARG A 99 3.35 11.91 -13.07
N LEU A 100 3.80 11.23 -12.02
CA LEU A 100 3.44 11.53 -10.64
C LEU A 100 4.42 12.52 -10.02
N HIS A 101 3.89 13.44 -9.23
CA HIS A 101 4.70 14.31 -8.38
C HIS A 101 5.01 13.63 -7.05
N LEU A 102 6.05 14.10 -6.35
CA LEU A 102 6.45 13.56 -5.06
C LEU A 102 5.28 13.49 -4.05
N ASN A 103 4.42 14.52 -4.04
CA ASN A 103 3.22 14.54 -3.19
C ASN A 103 2.28 13.37 -3.44
N ASP A 104 2.16 12.92 -4.69
CA ASP A 104 1.30 11.79 -5.06
C ASP A 104 1.87 10.48 -4.51
N PHE A 105 3.20 10.35 -4.45
CA PHE A 105 3.86 9.21 -3.80
C PHE A 105 3.68 9.25 -2.28
N LEU A 106 3.85 10.43 -1.66
CA LEU A 106 3.69 10.60 -0.21
C LEU A 106 2.25 10.32 0.27
N ALA A 107 1.25 10.43 -0.62
CA ALA A 107 -0.13 10.09 -0.33
C ALA A 107 -0.46 8.59 -0.49
N LYS A 108 0.42 7.78 -1.11
CA LYS A 108 0.14 6.37 -1.40
C LYS A 108 -0.14 5.51 -0.16
N PRO A 109 0.53 5.68 0.99
CA PRO A 109 0.23 4.87 2.16
C PRO A 109 -1.23 5.01 2.63
N LEU A 110 -1.75 6.24 2.69
CA LEU A 110 -3.15 6.50 3.02
C LEU A 110 -4.10 5.91 1.96
N GLN A 111 -3.82 6.16 0.69
CA GLN A 111 -4.64 5.66 -0.43
C GLN A 111 -4.70 4.14 -0.44
N ARG A 112 -3.61 3.46 -0.09
CA ARG A 112 -3.58 2.00 -0.01
C ARG A 112 -4.44 1.50 1.14
N LEU A 113 -4.32 2.11 2.32
CA LEU A 113 -5.07 1.69 3.50
C LEU A 113 -6.59 1.78 3.27
N THR A 114 -7.05 2.89 2.68
CA THR A 114 -8.48 3.11 2.40
C THR A 114 -9.03 2.20 1.30
N ARG A 115 -8.18 1.67 0.41
CA ARG A 115 -8.62 0.72 -0.62
C ARG A 115 -8.98 -0.65 -0.08
N TYR A 116 -8.42 -1.09 1.05
CA TYR A 116 -8.69 -2.43 1.56
C TYR A 116 -10.16 -2.62 1.97
N SER A 117 -10.84 -1.61 2.50
CA SER A 117 -12.27 -1.69 2.81
C SER A 117 -13.11 -1.94 1.55
N LEU A 118 -12.77 -1.26 0.44
CA LEU A 118 -13.43 -1.44 -0.85
C LEU A 118 -13.14 -2.80 -1.46
N LEU A 119 -11.90 -3.29 -1.36
CA LEU A 119 -11.50 -4.59 -1.86
C LEU A 119 -12.20 -5.71 -1.10
N LEU A 120 -12.18 -5.67 0.23
CA LEU A 120 -12.84 -6.66 1.08
C LEU A 120 -14.35 -6.68 0.87
N LYS A 121 -14.97 -5.50 0.71
CA LYS A 121 -16.39 -5.41 0.35
C LYS A 121 -16.68 -6.15 -0.97
N ARG A 122 -15.90 -5.88 -2.02
CA ARG A 122 -16.07 -6.55 -3.32
C ARG A 122 -15.83 -8.05 -3.24
N ILE A 123 -14.82 -8.49 -2.49
CA ILE A 123 -14.53 -9.92 -2.27
C ILE A 123 -15.75 -10.59 -1.63
N ARG A 124 -16.26 -10.01 -0.53
CA ARG A 124 -17.45 -10.53 0.15
C ARG A 124 -18.66 -10.59 -0.77
N ASP A 125 -18.91 -9.53 -1.53
CA ASP A 125 -20.09 -9.45 -2.41
C ASP A 125 -20.02 -10.47 -3.59
N HIS A 126 -18.84 -11.04 -3.90
CA HIS A 126 -18.64 -12.06 -4.94
C HIS A 126 -18.23 -13.44 -4.39
N THR A 127 -18.18 -13.60 -3.06
CA THR A 127 -17.91 -14.90 -2.43
C THR A 127 -19.26 -15.51 -2.04
N PRO A 128 -19.66 -16.64 -2.64
CA PRO A 128 -20.94 -17.27 -2.32
C PRO A 128 -21.01 -17.65 -0.84
N ALA A 129 -22.16 -17.46 -0.21
CA ALA A 129 -22.37 -17.95 1.15
C ALA A 129 -22.18 -19.49 1.20
N PRO A 130 -21.64 -20.06 2.28
CA PRO A 130 -21.39 -21.51 2.39
C PRO A 130 -22.60 -22.38 2.02
N GLU A 131 -23.81 -21.93 2.34
CA GLU A 131 -25.07 -22.62 2.04
C GLU A 131 -25.36 -22.74 0.53
N SER A 132 -24.89 -21.79 -0.29
CA SER A 132 -25.11 -21.79 -1.74
C SER A 132 -24.21 -22.77 -2.51
N ILE A 133 -23.12 -23.23 -1.89
CA ILE A 133 -22.20 -24.22 -2.47
C ILE A 133 -22.76 -25.64 -2.27
N MET A 134 -23.42 -25.88 -1.13
CA MET A 134 -24.06 -27.17 -0.81
C MET A 134 -25.24 -27.49 -1.75
N LEU A 135 -26.01 -26.47 -2.17
CA LEU A 135 -27.16 -26.64 -3.06
C LEU A 135 -26.80 -26.81 -4.54
N LYS A 136 -25.54 -26.56 -4.94
CA LYS A 136 -25.07 -26.77 -6.33
C LYS A 136 -24.31 -28.09 -6.52
N GLY A 137 -24.08 -28.84 -5.43
CA GLY A 137 -23.43 -30.14 -5.43
C GLY A 137 -24.37 -31.33 -5.24
N MET A 138 -25.69 -31.10 -5.18
CA MET A 138 -26.75 -32.10 -5.23
C MET A 138 -27.50 -31.96 -6.57
#